data_AF-A0A1V6EQQ1-F1
#
_entry.id   AF-A0A1V6EQQ1-F1
#
_cell.length_a   1.000
_cell.length_b   1.000
_cell.length_c   1.000
_cell.angle_alpha   90.00
_cell.angle_beta   90.00
_cell.angle_gamma   90.00
#
_symmetry.space_group_name_H-M   'P 1'
#
loop_
_entity.id
_entity.type
_entity.pdbx_description
1 polymer ?
#
loop_
_entity_poly.entity_id
_entity_poly.type
_entity_poly.pdbx_seq_one_letter_code
_entity_poly.pdbx_strand_id
1 'polypeptide(L)'
;MTPNTKIDLNCNRIAHMEGLDDLARILFPGNKSQQRIFLAIFVELKWAPDQFLPTLDSVAKKCGISPRTLETVRSKMRRLGLIDHVSRFNKKHGYREGWVFSRKFELALHTLSETAARLRTPGNPQQERKDRDIHNYL
;
A
#
# COMPACT_ATOMS: atom_id res chain seq x y z
N MET A 1 -1.25 -17.80 19.33
CA MET A 1 -1.64 -17.20 18.03
C MET A 1 -0.39 -16.69 17.35
N THR A 2 0.00 -17.27 16.22
CA THR A 2 1.09 -16.74 15.38
C THR A 2 0.64 -15.39 14.80
N PRO A 3 1.41 -14.31 14.97
CA PRO A 3 1.06 -13.04 14.37
C PRO A 3 1.07 -13.19 12.85
N ASN A 4 -0.07 -12.93 12.20
CA ASN A 4 -0.14 -12.87 10.75
C ASN A 4 0.74 -11.69 10.29
N THR A 5 1.80 -11.97 9.54
CA THR A 5 2.76 -10.97 9.04
C THR A 5 2.45 -10.53 7.61
N LYS A 6 1.44 -11.15 6.98
CA LYS A 6 0.99 -10.85 5.62
C LYS A 6 -0.29 -10.02 5.72
N ILE A 7 -0.43 -9.04 4.82
CA ILE A 7 -1.55 -8.08 4.76
C ILE A 7 -2.88 -8.79 4.99
N ASP A 8 -3.71 -8.25 5.87
CA ASP A 8 -4.96 -8.87 6.27
C ASP A 8 -6.13 -8.38 5.41
N LEU A 9 -6.44 -9.11 4.34
CA LEU A 9 -7.57 -8.81 3.44
C LEU A 9 -8.87 -9.50 3.88
N ASN A 10 -9.18 -9.46 5.18
CA ASN A 10 -10.44 -10.00 5.70
C ASN A 10 -11.61 -9.06 5.37
N CYS A 11 -12.68 -9.59 4.73
CA CYS A 11 -13.84 -8.81 4.29
C CYS A 11 -14.56 -8.08 5.44
N ASN A 12 -14.76 -8.74 6.58
CA ASN A 12 -15.39 -8.12 7.75
C ASN A 12 -14.50 -7.01 8.29
N ARG A 13 -13.19 -7.22 8.34
CA ARG A 13 -12.25 -6.24 8.86
C ARG A 13 -12.15 -4.99 7.98
N ILE A 14 -12.21 -5.17 6.66
CA ILE A 14 -12.26 -4.07 5.68
C ILE A 14 -13.59 -3.32 5.77
N ALA A 15 -14.71 -4.03 5.92
CA ALA A 15 -16.05 -3.43 5.95
C ALA A 15 -16.27 -2.49 7.16
N HIS A 16 -15.58 -2.73 8.28
CA HIS A 16 -15.68 -1.93 9.50
C HIS A 16 -14.49 -0.98 9.70
N MET A 17 -13.74 -0.70 8.64
CA MET A 17 -12.60 0.23 8.70
C MET A 17 -13.11 1.68 8.77
N GLU A 18 -12.82 2.37 9.87
CA GLU A 18 -13.23 3.77 10.07
C GLU A 18 -12.05 4.74 10.00
N GLY A 19 -10.87 4.25 10.41
CA GLY A 19 -9.71 5.10 10.69
C GLY A 19 -8.43 4.73 9.94
N LEU A 20 -7.48 5.66 10.01
CA LEU A 20 -6.12 5.46 9.51
C LEU A 20 -5.36 4.40 10.32
N ASP A 21 -5.69 4.24 11.60
CA ASP A 21 -5.12 3.20 12.48
C ASP A 21 -5.57 1.79 12.06
N ASP A 22 -6.81 1.63 11.59
CA ASP A 22 -7.28 0.37 11.03
C ASP A 22 -6.56 0.04 9.72
N LEU A 23 -6.38 1.03 8.85
CA LEU A 23 -5.55 0.87 7.65
C LEU A 23 -4.12 0.44 8.00
N ALA A 24 -3.52 1.03 9.03
CA ALA A 24 -2.21 0.62 9.52
C ALA A 24 -2.19 -0.84 9.98
N ARG A 25 -3.22 -1.27 10.72
CA ARG A 25 -3.36 -2.66 11.22
C ARG A 25 -3.52 -3.67 10.08
N ILE A 26 -4.25 -3.31 9.02
CA ILE A 26 -4.45 -4.15 7.84
C ILE A 26 -3.14 -4.32 7.05
N LEU A 27 -2.44 -3.21 6.81
CA LEU A 27 -1.23 -3.20 5.97
C LEU A 27 0.01 -3.73 6.69
N PHE A 28 0.08 -3.56 8.01
CA PHE A 28 1.20 -3.99 8.86
C PHE A 28 0.71 -4.82 10.05
N PRO A 29 0.08 -5.99 9.81
CA PRO A 29 -0.52 -6.78 10.86
C PRO A 29 0.53 -7.32 11.83
N GLY A 30 0.20 -7.31 13.12
CA GLY A 30 1.06 -7.82 14.19
C GLY A 30 2.33 -7.00 14.50
N ASN A 31 2.61 -5.90 13.79
CA ASN A 31 3.82 -5.10 14.00
C ASN A 31 3.50 -3.65 14.38
N LYS A 32 3.28 -3.40 15.69
CA LYS A 32 2.97 -2.06 16.23
C LYS A 32 4.02 -1.00 15.90
N SER A 33 5.30 -1.39 15.81
CA SER A 33 6.38 -0.47 15.45
C SER A 33 6.20 0.01 14.00
N GLN A 34 5.99 -0.90 13.05
CA GLN A 34 5.76 -0.54 11.64
C GLN A 34 4.44 0.21 11.44
N GLN A 35 3.38 -0.15 12.17
CA GLN A 35 2.13 0.60 12.18
C GLN A 35 2.36 2.06 12.59
N ARG A 36 3.06 2.31 13.70
CA ARG A 36 3.36 3.67 14.17
C ARG A 36 4.18 4.47 13.15
N ILE A 37 5.16 3.84 12.51
CA ILE A 37 6.00 4.48 11.50
C ILE A 37 5.20 4.81 10.24
N PHE A 38 4.35 3.88 9.78
CA PHE A 38 3.42 4.13 8.69
C PHE A 38 2.53 5.33 8.99
N LEU A 39 1.93 5.38 10.17
CA LEU A 39 1.08 6.51 10.60
C LEU A 39 1.87 7.83 10.60
N ALA A 40 3.10 7.83 11.13
CA ALA A 40 3.94 9.01 11.15
C ALA A 40 4.23 9.54 9.74
N ILE A 41 4.64 8.67 8.80
CA ILE A 41 4.88 9.04 7.40
C ILE A 41 3.58 9.55 6.76
N PHE A 42 2.48 8.82 6.94
CA PHE A 42 1.21 9.13 6.30
C PHE A 42 0.66 10.49 6.75
N VAL A 43 0.69 10.77 8.05
CA VAL A 43 0.20 12.02 8.62
C VAL A 43 1.09 13.20 8.20
N GLU A 44 2.42 13.06 8.29
CA GLU A 44 3.34 14.13 7.87
C GLU A 44 3.18 14.44 6.38
N LEU A 45 2.98 13.42 5.53
CA LEU A 45 2.76 13.64 4.10
C LEU A 45 1.37 14.24 3.82
N LYS A 46 0.33 13.80 4.53
CA LYS A 46 -1.05 14.30 4.39
C LYS A 46 -1.17 15.80 4.66
N TRP A 47 -0.40 16.29 5.64
CA TRP A 47 -0.46 17.69 6.07
C TRP A 47 0.71 18.53 5.55
N ALA A 48 1.62 17.96 4.77
CA ALA A 48 2.66 18.73 4.09
C ALA A 48 2.05 19.66 3.02
N PRO A 49 2.62 20.85 2.79
CA PRO A 49 2.27 21.68 1.64
C PRO A 49 2.35 20.87 0.33
N ASP A 50 1.33 20.99 -0.50
CA ASP A 50 1.17 20.24 -1.76
C ASP A 50 1.19 18.70 -1.60
N GLN A 51 1.03 18.18 -0.38
CA GLN A 51 1.23 16.76 -0.05
C GLN A 51 2.58 16.23 -0.54
N PHE A 52 3.61 17.05 -0.38
CA PHE A 52 4.96 16.78 -0.84
C PHE A 52 5.97 16.88 0.30
N LEU A 53 6.77 15.82 0.49
CA LEU A 53 7.87 15.81 1.44
C LEU A 53 9.22 15.68 0.72
N PRO A 54 10.13 16.68 0.82
CA PRO A 54 11.47 16.57 0.22
C PRO A 54 12.28 15.39 0.77
N THR A 55 12.11 15.10 2.06
CA THR A 55 12.75 13.96 2.74
C THR A 55 11.85 13.43 3.85
N LEU A 56 11.99 12.13 4.14
CA LEU A 56 11.35 11.47 5.28
C LEU A 56 12.23 11.49 6.54
N ASP A 57 13.47 11.98 6.46
CA ASP A 57 14.40 12.02 7.60
C ASP A 57 13.89 12.93 8.72
N SER A 58 13.16 13.99 8.37
CA SER A 58 12.49 14.88 9.31
C SER A 58 11.48 14.11 10.17
N VAL A 59 10.72 13.19 9.56
CA VAL A 59 9.77 12.30 10.25
C VAL A 59 10.52 11.38 11.21
N ALA A 60 11.65 10.80 10.78
CA ALA A 60 12.45 9.94 11.66
C ALA A 60 12.97 10.68 12.89
N LYS A 61 13.50 11.89 12.71
CA LYS A 61 14.00 12.72 13.82
C LYS A 61 12.88 13.13 14.78
N LYS A 62 11.76 13.65 14.26
CA LYS A 62 10.61 14.09 15.06
C LYS A 62 10.00 12.96 15.89
N CYS A 63 9.91 11.75 15.33
CA CYS A 63 9.22 10.63 15.95
C CYS A 63 10.15 9.63 16.64
N GLY A 64 11.47 9.87 16.67
CA GLY A 64 12.46 8.97 17.28
C GLY A 64 12.55 7.61 16.57
N ILE A 65 12.39 7.59 15.24
CA ILE A 65 12.39 6.36 14.44
C ILE A 65 13.80 6.09 13.92
N SER A 66 14.26 4.84 14.01
CA SER A 66 15.56 4.46 13.44
C SER A 66 15.53 4.51 11.90
N PRO A 67 16.63 4.96 11.24
CA PRO A 67 16.69 5.02 9.77
C PRO A 67 16.39 3.69 9.08
N ARG A 68 16.89 2.58 9.67
CA ARG A 68 16.67 1.22 9.14
C ARG A 68 15.18 0.84 9.09
N THR A 69 14.44 1.13 10.16
CA THR A 69 13.01 0.77 10.22
C THR A 69 12.18 1.72 9.38
N LEU A 70 12.54 3.02 9.32
CA LEU A 70 11.94 3.98 8.39
C LEU A 70 12.06 3.47 6.95
N GLU A 71 13.26 3.08 6.53
CA GLU A 71 13.53 2.56 5.19
C GLU A 71 12.70 1.32 4.86
N THR A 72 12.57 0.40 5.82
CA THR A 72 11.76 -0.81 5.67
C THR A 72 10.29 -0.48 5.40
N VAL A 73 9.71 0.44 6.19
CA VAL A 73 8.30 0.83 6.05
C VAL A 73 8.09 1.64 4.76
N ARG A 74 9.00 2.58 4.45
CA ARG A 74 9.00 3.34 3.19
C ARG A 74 9.01 2.43 1.98
N SER A 75 9.90 1.44 1.94
CA SER A 75 10.00 0.46 0.86
C SER A 75 8.70 -0.35 0.71
N LYS A 76 8.09 -0.78 1.82
CA LYS A 76 6.78 -1.45 1.79
C LYS A 76 5.68 -0.53 1.26
N MET A 77 5.59 0.70 1.73
CA MET A 77 4.59 1.68 1.27
C MET A 77 4.72 1.95 -0.24
N ARG A 78 5.95 2.09 -0.73
CA ARG A 78 6.22 2.27 -2.17
C ARG A 78 5.85 1.03 -2.98
N ARG A 79 6.19 -0.18 -2.50
CA ARG A 79 5.84 -1.44 -3.16
C ARG A 79 4.32 -1.66 -3.22
N LEU A 80 3.59 -1.25 -2.19
CA LEU A 80 2.13 -1.27 -2.18
C LEU A 80 1.53 -0.20 -3.10
N GLY A 81 2.30 0.80 -3.50
CA GLY A 81 1.82 1.90 -4.33
C GLY A 81 1.03 2.93 -3.53
N LEU A 82 1.31 3.08 -2.23
CA LEU A 82 0.73 4.11 -1.35
C LEU A 82 1.46 5.45 -1.48
N ILE A 83 2.77 5.40 -1.67
CA ILE A 83 3.63 6.57 -1.92
C ILE A 83 4.49 6.32 -3.16
N ASP A 84 4.98 7.39 -3.77
CA ASP A 84 5.99 7.32 -4.82
C ASP A 84 7.11 8.32 -4.60
N HIS A 85 8.25 8.04 -5.25
CA HIS A 85 9.38 8.96 -5.28
C HIS A 85 9.31 9.81 -6.54
N VAL A 86 9.26 11.12 -6.36
CA VAL A 86 9.38 12.08 -7.44
C VAL A 86 10.87 12.34 -7.68
N SER A 87 11.34 12.04 -8.89
CA SER A 87 12.70 12.41 -9.31
C SER A 87 12.78 13.90 -9.64
N ARG A 88 13.93 14.52 -9.34
CA ARG A 88 14.27 15.91 -9.74
C ARG A 88 14.11 16.20 -11.23
N PHE A 89 14.12 15.19 -12.09
CA PHE A 89 13.95 15.36 -13.54
C PHE A 89 12.47 15.43 -13.97
N ASN A 90 11.54 15.28 -13.02
CA ASN A 90 10.12 15.27 -13.31
C ASN A 90 9.58 16.71 -13.45
N LYS A 91 9.40 17.16 -14.70
CA LYS A 91 8.82 18.46 -15.03
C LYS A 91 7.43 18.69 -14.43
N LYS A 92 6.61 17.63 -14.31
CA LYS A 92 5.24 17.72 -13.76
C LYS A 92 5.22 18.16 -12.29
N HIS A 93 6.30 17.92 -11.57
CA HIS A 93 6.45 18.30 -10.16
C HIS A 93 7.42 19.47 -9.97
N GLY A 94 7.62 20.29 -11.00
CA GLY A 94 8.46 21.49 -10.93
C GLY A 94 9.94 21.19 -10.68
N TYR A 95 10.44 20.05 -11.17
CA TYR A 95 11.84 19.60 -10.98
C TYR A 95 12.24 19.40 -9.52
N ARG A 96 11.26 19.16 -8.63
CA ARG A 96 11.48 18.85 -7.21
C ARG A 96 11.77 17.36 -7.02
N GLU A 97 12.54 17.03 -5.99
CA GLU A 97 12.79 15.64 -5.56
C GLU A 97 12.20 15.40 -4.17
N GLY A 98 11.50 14.28 -4.01
CA GLY A 98 10.82 13.98 -2.75
C GLY A 98 9.77 12.88 -2.86
N TRP A 99 8.85 12.89 -1.92
CA TRP A 99 7.84 11.87 -1.69
C TRP A 99 6.44 12.45 -1.80
N VAL A 100 5.56 11.72 -2.47
CA VAL A 100 4.15 12.07 -2.68
C VAL A 100 3.27 10.84 -2.50
N PHE A 101 1.97 11.04 -2.31
CA PHE A 101 1.01 9.93 -2.39
C PHE A 101 0.92 9.37 -3.81
N SER A 102 0.60 8.09 -3.89
CA SER A 102 0.38 7.37 -5.13
C SER A 102 -1.02 6.79 -5.17
N ARG A 103 -1.64 6.83 -6.34
CA ARG A 103 -2.94 6.18 -6.61
C ARG A 103 -2.80 4.73 -7.06
N LYS A 104 -1.57 4.21 -7.17
CA LYS A 104 -1.32 2.85 -7.68
C LYS A 104 -2.01 1.78 -6.83
N PHE A 105 -2.04 1.96 -5.50
CA PHE A 105 -2.75 1.03 -4.62
C PHE A 105 -4.26 1.00 -4.89
N GLU A 106 -4.90 2.18 -4.95
CA GLU A 106 -6.32 2.35 -5.26
C GLU A 106 -6.68 1.69 -6.60
N LEU A 107 -5.91 1.98 -7.65
CA LEU A 107 -6.11 1.43 -8.99
C LEU A 107 -5.93 -0.10 -9.02
N ALA A 108 -4.96 -0.62 -8.26
CA ALA A 108 -4.74 -2.06 -8.15
C ALA A 108 -5.92 -2.77 -7.48
N LEU A 109 -6.48 -2.18 -6.40
CA LEU A 109 -7.68 -2.71 -5.74
C LEU A 109 -8.90 -2.68 -6.65
N HIS A 110 -9.08 -1.62 -7.43
CA HIS A 110 -10.15 -1.54 -8.44
C HIS A 110 -10.01 -2.64 -9.50
N THR A 111 -8.82 -2.78 -10.06
CA THR A 111 -8.50 -3.82 -11.06
C THR A 111 -8.73 -5.22 -10.50
N LEU A 112 -8.39 -5.45 -9.23
CA LEU A 112 -8.62 -6.71 -8.54
C LEU A 112 -10.12 -7.00 -8.39
N SER A 113 -10.90 -6.00 -7.98
CA SER A 113 -12.37 -6.09 -7.86
C SER A 113 -13.01 -6.46 -9.20
N GLU A 114 -12.68 -5.73 -10.27
CA GLU A 114 -13.19 -6.00 -11.62
C GLU A 114 -12.78 -7.38 -12.14
N THR A 115 -11.54 -7.78 -11.87
CA THR A 115 -11.04 -9.09 -12.27
C THR A 115 -11.76 -10.20 -11.53
N ALA A 116 -11.96 -10.07 -10.22
CA ALA A 116 -12.74 -11.04 -9.43
C ALA A 116 -14.21 -11.10 -9.85
N ALA A 117 -14.81 -9.98 -10.27
CA ALA A 117 -16.15 -9.97 -10.86
C ALA A 117 -16.18 -10.73 -12.19
N ARG A 118 -15.25 -10.41 -13.11
CA ARG A 118 -15.16 -11.05 -14.43
C ARG A 118 -14.92 -12.56 -14.34
N LEU A 119 -14.04 -13.01 -13.46
CA LEU A 119 -13.70 -14.44 -13.29
C LEU A 119 -14.85 -15.28 -12.73
N ARG A 120 -15.86 -14.65 -12.10
CA ARG A 120 -17.06 -15.36 -11.62
C ARG A 120 -18.07 -15.65 -12.72
N THR A 121 -18.02 -14.93 -13.83
CA THR A 121 -18.96 -15.09 -14.92
C THR A 121 -18.52 -16.24 -15.82
N PRO A 122 -19.38 -17.24 -16.10
CA PRO A 122 -19.04 -18.34 -17.01
C PRO A 122 -18.60 -17.81 -18.39
N GLY A 123 -17.46 -18.32 -18.86
CA GLY A 123 -16.93 -18.02 -20.19
C GLY A 123 -17.49 -18.94 -21.27
N ASN A 124 -16.82 -18.94 -22.43
CA ASN A 124 -17.11 -19.89 -23.50
C ASN A 124 -16.56 -21.31 -23.17
N PRO A 125 -16.92 -22.36 -23.92
CA PRO A 125 -16.45 -23.72 -23.65
C PRO A 125 -14.92 -23.90 -23.65
N GLN A 126 -14.19 -23.07 -24.39
CA GLN A 126 -12.71 -23.09 -24.39
C GLN A 126 -12.15 -22.56 -23.08
N GLN A 127 -12.76 -21.50 -22.54
CA GLN A 127 -12.42 -20.93 -21.24
C GLN A 127 -12.73 -21.91 -20.11
N GLU A 128 -13.87 -22.62 -20.16
CA GLU A 128 -14.18 -23.66 -19.18
C GLU A 128 -13.11 -24.75 -19.13
N ARG A 129 -12.70 -25.26 -20.30
CA ARG A 129 -11.64 -26.27 -20.38
C ARG A 129 -10.34 -25.76 -19.76
N LYS A 130 -9.94 -24.53 -20.11
CA LYS A 130 -8.75 -23.88 -19.54
C LYS A 130 -8.85 -23.76 -18.02
N ASP A 131 -10.00 -23.33 -17.49
CA ASP A 131 -10.19 -23.10 -16.06
C ASP A 131 -10.16 -24.41 -15.25
N ARG A 132 -10.73 -25.49 -15.80
CA ARG A 132 -10.62 -26.83 -15.22
C ARG A 132 -9.19 -27.36 -15.28
N ASP A 133 -8.50 -27.15 -16.39
CA ASP A 133 -7.15 -27.66 -16.58
C ASP A 133 -6.10 -26.96 -15.70
N ILE A 134 -6.36 -25.73 -15.22
CA ILE A 134 -5.42 -24.96 -14.37
C ILE A 134 -4.97 -25.74 -13.12
N HIS A 135 -5.85 -26.53 -12.51
CA HIS A 135 -5.48 -27.30 -11.31
C HIS A 135 -4.46 -28.40 -11.58
N ASN A 136 -4.25 -28.79 -12.85
CA ASN A 136 -3.26 -29.81 -13.22
C ASN A 136 -1.85 -29.24 -13.38
N TYR A 137 -1.70 -27.90 -13.36
CA TYR A 137 -0.42 -27.20 -13.56
C TYR A 137 0.10 -26.49 -12.30
N LEU A 138 -0.61 -26.60 -11.17
CA LEU A 138 -0.22 -26.07 -9.86
C LEU A 138 0.13 -27.22 -8.91
#